data_AF-A0A9D1HQV1-F1
#
_entry.id   AF-A0A9D1HQV1-F1
#
_cell.length_a   1.000
_cell.length_b   1.000
_cell.length_c   1.000
_cell.angle_alpha   90.00
_cell.angle_beta   90.00
_cell.angle_gamma   90.00
#
_symmetry.space_group_name_H-M   'P 1'
#
loop_
_entity.id
_entity.type
_entity.pdbx_description
1 polymer ?
#
loop_
_entity_poly.entity_id
_entity_poly.type
_entity_poly.pdbx_seq_one_letter_code
_entity_poly.pdbx_strand_id
1 'polypeptide(L)'
;MANVRHPECAIRNLAKEAKRRLREGSYDREARQSFPQGATPAQKQIYIRLKQLLDSGEEVVNPIRQLADAELMSRLSHEERQRYVFRLAADYLAVKKELEGRLAAGK
;
A
#
# COMPACT_ATOMS: atom_id res chain seq x y z
N MET A 1 11.95 -20.17 -43.40
CA MET A 1 10.98 -19.81 -42.34
C MET A 1 11.13 -18.33 -42.06
N ALA A 2 10.17 -17.50 -42.48
CA ALA A 2 10.28 -16.04 -42.36
C ALA A 2 10.01 -15.61 -40.90
N ASN A 3 10.98 -14.94 -40.28
CA ASN A 3 10.77 -14.21 -39.02
C ASN A 3 9.91 -12.97 -39.30
N VAL A 4 8.60 -13.18 -39.47
CA VAL A 4 7.65 -12.09 -39.70
C VAL A 4 7.53 -11.30 -38.40
N ARG A 5 8.19 -10.14 -38.35
CA ARG A 5 8.04 -9.19 -37.25
C ARG A 5 6.65 -8.58 -37.37
N HIS A 6 5.67 -9.10 -36.62
CA HIS A 6 4.35 -8.48 -36.53
C HIS A 6 4.44 -7.14 -35.79
N PRO A 7 4.32 -5.99 -36.48
CA PRO A 7 4.60 -4.68 -35.89
C PRO A 7 3.61 -4.35 -34.75
N GLU A 8 2.37 -4.79 -34.91
CA GLU A 8 1.33 -4.79 -33.89
C GLU A 8 0.98 -6.25 -33.56
N CYS A 9 1.41 -6.71 -32.38
CA CYS A 9 0.97 -8.00 -31.84
C CYS A 9 0.74 -7.84 -30.33
N ALA A 10 -0.18 -8.65 -29.79
CA ALA A 10 -0.57 -8.58 -28.38
C ALA A 10 0.65 -8.66 -27.43
N ILE A 11 1.61 -9.53 -27.75
CA ILE A 11 2.83 -9.71 -26.96
C ILE A 11 3.74 -8.46 -27.02
N ARG A 12 3.86 -7.80 -28.17
CA ARG A 12 4.63 -6.54 -28.28
C ARG A 12 3.97 -5.41 -27.54
N ASN A 13 2.65 -5.31 -27.61
CA ASN A 13 1.90 -4.27 -26.92
C ASN A 13 1.99 -4.46 -25.41
N LEU A 14 1.87 -5.70 -24.93
CA LEU A 14 2.14 -6.06 -23.54
C LEU A 14 3.58 -5.71 -23.12
N ALA A 15 4.57 -6.03 -23.95
CA ALA A 15 5.97 -5.71 -23.66
C ALA A 15 6.26 -4.20 -23.63
N LYS A 16 5.66 -3.41 -24.55
CA LYS A 16 5.75 -1.95 -24.57
C LYS A 16 5.15 -1.36 -23.28
N GLU A 17 3.99 -1.87 -22.86
CA GLU A 17 3.30 -1.41 -21.66
C GLU A 17 4.07 -1.76 -20.39
N ALA A 18 4.57 -2.99 -20.26
CA ALA A 18 5.43 -3.41 -19.16
C ALA A 18 6.72 -2.55 -19.08
N LYS A 19 7.36 -2.27 -20.22
CA LYS A 19 8.54 -1.41 -20.29
C LYS A 19 8.24 0.03 -19.88
N ARG A 20 7.06 0.56 -20.23
CA ARG A 20 6.60 1.88 -19.79
C ARG A 20 6.44 1.90 -18.26
N ARG A 21 5.78 0.89 -17.69
CA ARG A 21 5.58 0.75 -16.23
C ARG A 21 6.91 0.69 -15.46
N LEU A 22 7.91 -0.04 -15.97
CA LEU A 22 9.26 -0.10 -15.39
C LEU A 22 9.98 1.24 -15.44
N ARG A 23 9.96 1.93 -16.59
CA ARG A 23 10.63 3.23 -16.76
C ARG A 23 10.03 4.33 -15.91
N GLU A 24 8.72 4.34 -15.77
CA GLU A 24 8.00 5.34 -14.99
C GLU A 24 7.94 4.99 -13.48
N GLY A 25 8.58 3.89 -13.04
CA GLY A 25 8.53 3.44 -11.64
C GLY A 25 7.09 3.19 -11.14
N SER A 26 6.19 2.83 -12.05
CA SER A 26 4.74 2.92 -11.85
C SER A 26 4.09 1.63 -11.36
N TYR A 27 4.86 0.59 -11.02
CA TYR A 27 4.30 -0.60 -10.36
C TYR A 27 3.53 -0.23 -9.09
N ASP A 28 4.02 0.76 -8.34
CA ASP A 28 3.32 1.27 -7.15
C ASP A 28 2.22 2.30 -7.47
N ARG A 29 2.08 2.76 -8.72
CA ARG A 29 1.22 3.90 -9.05
C ARG A 29 -0.26 3.56 -8.90
N GLU A 30 -0.65 2.33 -9.21
CA GLU A 30 -2.01 1.82 -8.99
C GLU A 30 -2.29 1.61 -7.48
N ALA A 31 -1.28 1.20 -6.70
CA ALA A 31 -1.37 1.21 -5.24
C ALA A 31 -1.55 2.64 -4.70
N ARG A 32 -0.86 3.62 -5.29
CA ARG A 32 -0.91 5.04 -4.90
C ARG A 32 -2.13 5.81 -5.41
N GLN A 33 -2.81 5.38 -6.46
CA GLN A 33 -4.02 6.06 -6.98
C GLN A 33 -5.26 5.78 -6.15
N SER A 34 -5.26 4.70 -5.37
CA SER A 34 -6.39 4.31 -4.52
C SER A 34 -6.42 4.98 -3.15
N PHE A 35 -5.72 6.10 -2.91
CA PHE A 35 -5.78 6.72 -1.57
C PHE A 35 -7.04 7.57 -1.37
N PRO A 36 -7.61 7.58 -0.15
CA PRO A 36 -8.55 8.62 0.26
C PRO A 36 -7.96 10.03 0.04
N GLN A 37 -8.70 10.90 -0.64
CA GLN A 37 -8.36 12.33 -0.68
C GLN A 37 -8.42 12.89 0.75
N GLY A 38 -7.31 13.44 1.24
CA GLY A 38 -7.21 14.02 2.59
C GLY A 38 -6.46 13.19 3.65
N ALA A 39 -6.00 11.97 3.31
CA ALA A 39 -5.24 11.17 4.27
C ALA A 39 -3.88 11.77 4.64
N THR A 40 -3.54 11.68 5.93
CA THR A 40 -2.23 12.13 6.43
C THR A 40 -1.10 11.25 5.88
N PRO A 41 0.16 11.73 5.84
CA PRO A 41 1.29 10.90 5.41
C PRO A 41 1.43 9.59 6.20
N ALA A 42 1.12 9.62 7.50
CA ALA A 42 1.11 8.44 8.36
C ALA A 42 0.03 7.42 7.96
N GLN A 43 -1.20 7.88 7.72
CA GLN A 43 -2.31 7.04 7.26
C GLN A 43 -2.01 6.40 5.90
N LYS A 44 -1.31 7.11 5.00
CA LYS A 44 -0.88 6.55 3.71
C LYS A 44 0.10 5.39 3.89
N GLN A 45 1.08 5.51 4.78
CA GLN A 45 2.03 4.44 5.05
C GLN A 45 1.32 3.20 5.62
N ILE A 46 0.39 3.42 6.56
CA ILE A 46 -0.43 2.35 7.15
C ILE A 46 -1.26 1.65 6.07
N TYR A 47 -1.91 2.39 5.18
CA TYR A 47 -2.70 1.84 4.08
C TYR A 47 -1.86 1.00 3.11
N ILE A 48 -0.68 1.49 2.70
CA ILE A 48 0.21 0.72 1.81
C ILE A 48 0.55 -0.62 2.47
N ARG A 49 0.91 -0.59 3.76
CA ARG A 49 1.30 -1.80 4.47
C ARG A 49 0.14 -2.77 4.64
N LEU A 50 -1.04 -2.28 4.98
CA LEU A 50 -2.28 -3.08 5.05
C LEU A 50 -2.64 -3.71 3.71
N LYS A 51 -2.55 -2.95 2.62
CA LYS A 51 -2.82 -3.46 1.28
C LYS A 51 -1.84 -4.57 0.89
N GLN A 52 -0.55 -4.38 1.17
CA GLN A 52 0.47 -5.42 0.95
C GLN A 52 0.17 -6.70 1.74
N LEU A 53 -0.23 -6.58 3.01
CA LEU A 53 -0.59 -7.73 3.86
C LEU A 53 -1.84 -8.45 3.34
N LEU A 54 -2.81 -7.69 2.83
CA LEU A 54 -4.01 -8.25 2.22
C LEU A 54 -3.67 -8.99 0.91
N ASP A 55 -2.81 -8.40 0.08
CA ASP A 55 -2.34 -9.00 -1.18
C ASP A 55 -1.49 -10.25 -0.94
N SER A 56 -0.75 -10.33 0.18
CA SER A 56 0.03 -11.51 0.57
C SER A 56 -0.80 -12.59 1.25
N GLY A 57 -2.06 -12.32 1.61
CA GLY A 57 -2.93 -13.25 2.34
C GLY A 57 -2.48 -13.52 3.78
N GLU A 58 -1.66 -12.64 4.36
CA GLU A 58 -1.16 -12.80 5.73
C GLU A 58 -2.14 -12.20 6.74
N GLU A 59 -2.35 -12.90 7.85
CA GLU A 59 -3.22 -12.44 8.92
C GLU A 59 -2.48 -11.43 9.83
N VAL A 60 -3.09 -10.26 10.06
CA VAL A 60 -2.48 -9.19 10.85
C VAL A 60 -2.68 -9.46 12.34
N VAL A 61 -1.75 -10.19 12.96
CA VAL A 61 -1.83 -10.58 14.38
C VAL A 61 -1.51 -9.42 15.34
N ASN A 62 -0.55 -8.54 15.01
CA ASN A 62 -0.18 -7.39 15.86
C ASN A 62 0.10 -6.13 15.01
N PRO A 63 -0.94 -5.36 14.67
CA PRO A 63 -0.81 -4.22 13.78
C PRO A 63 0.05 -3.10 14.38
N ILE A 64 -0.03 -2.89 15.70
CA ILE A 64 0.74 -1.82 16.36
C ILE A 64 2.23 -2.11 16.27
N ARG A 65 2.66 -3.35 16.54
CA ARG A 65 4.08 -3.73 16.46
C ARG A 65 4.60 -3.71 15.02
N GLN A 66 3.76 -4.04 14.03
CA GLN A 66 4.16 -4.05 12.62
C GLN A 66 4.21 -2.66 11.99
N LEU A 67 3.42 -1.71 12.51
CA LEU A 67 3.30 -0.36 11.99
C LEU A 67 4.10 0.68 12.79
N ALA A 68 4.42 0.39 14.05
CA ALA A 68 5.20 1.29 14.88
C ALA A 68 6.66 1.35 14.42
N ASP A 69 7.20 2.57 14.40
CA ASP A 69 8.63 2.80 14.21
C ASP A 69 9.38 2.46 15.51
N ALA A 70 10.18 1.39 15.46
CA ALA A 70 10.94 0.91 16.60
C ALA A 70 12.00 1.92 17.07
N GLU A 71 12.61 2.67 16.15
CA GLU A 71 13.60 3.69 16.49
C GLU A 71 12.94 4.86 17.19
N LEU A 72 11.81 5.34 16.66
CA LEU A 72 11.03 6.40 17.29
C LEU A 72 10.57 5.98 18.69
N MET A 73 9.99 4.78 18.82
CA MET A 73 9.49 4.26 20.10
C MET A 73 10.59 4.18 21.17
N SER A 74 11.83 3.88 20.79
CA SER A 74 12.97 3.82 21.71
C SER A 74 13.39 5.17 22.27
N ARG A 75 13.20 6.25 21.50
CA ARG A 75 13.57 7.63 21.86
C ARG A 75 12.51 8.38 22.66
N LEU A 76 11.26 7.93 22.60
CA LEU A 76 10.13 8.56 23.29
C LEU A 76 10.10 8.18 24.77
N SER A 77 9.68 9.13 25.61
CA SER A 77 9.33 8.87 27.01
C SER A 77 8.10 7.96 27.12
N HIS A 78 7.85 7.44 28.32
CA HIS A 78 6.72 6.53 28.55
C HIS A 78 5.36 7.14 28.15
N GLU A 79 5.11 8.39 28.53
CA GLU A 79 3.85 9.08 28.18
C GLU A 79 3.73 9.35 26.68
N GLU A 80 4.82 9.76 26.04
CA GLU A 80 4.82 10.03 24.59
C GLU A 80 4.64 8.73 23.80
N ARG A 81 5.23 7.64 24.28
CA ARG A 81 5.04 6.30 23.73
C ARG A 81 3.58 5.87 23.80
N GLN A 82 2.92 6.08 24.95
CA GLN A 82 1.49 5.82 25.09
C GLN A 82 0.66 6.65 24.11
N ARG A 83 0.90 7.97 24.04
CA ARG A 83 0.21 8.86 23.09
C ARG A 83 0.43 8.43 21.63
N TYR A 84 1.65 8.05 21.28
CA TYR A 84 1.98 7.56 19.94
C TYR A 84 1.23 6.27 19.59
N VAL A 85 1.21 5.30 20.51
CA VAL A 85 0.47 4.04 20.33
C VAL A 85 -1.02 4.30 20.14
N PHE A 86 -1.63 5.20 20.93
CA PHE A 86 -3.04 5.54 20.77
C PHE A 86 -3.36 6.20 19.42
N ARG A 87 -2.50 7.12 18.95
CA ARG A 87 -2.67 7.73 17.62
C ARG A 87 -2.55 6.69 16.51
N LEU A 88 -1.55 5.83 16.58
CA LEU A 88 -1.32 4.77 15.62
C LEU A 88 -2.49 3.79 15.55
N ALA A 89 -3.06 3.43 16.70
CA ALA A 89 -4.25 2.59 16.77
C ALA A 89 -5.49 3.26 16.14
N ALA A 90 -5.69 4.55 16.40
CA ALA A 90 -6.79 5.32 15.80
C ALA A 90 -6.64 5.42 14.28
N ASP A 91 -5.44 5.74 13.78
CA ASP A 91 -5.14 5.80 12.36
C ASP A 91 -5.33 4.43 11.68
N TYR A 92 -4.87 3.35 12.32
CA TYR A 92 -5.09 1.98 11.83
C TYR A 92 -6.57 1.64 11.69
N LEU A 93 -7.38 1.93 12.70
CA LEU A 93 -8.82 1.64 12.65
C LEU A 93 -9.54 2.44 11.56
N ALA A 94 -9.19 3.72 11.39
CA ALA A 94 -9.75 4.56 10.34
C ALA A 94 -9.43 4.00 8.94
N VAL A 95 -8.16 3.65 8.71
CA VAL A 95 -7.71 3.09 7.43
C VAL A 95 -8.32 1.71 7.17
N LYS A 96 -8.39 0.85 8.19
CA LYS A 96 -9.01 -0.49 8.10
C LYS A 96 -10.47 -0.40 7.69
N LYS A 97 -11.25 0.47 8.36
CA LYS A 97 -12.67 0.68 8.06
C LYS A 97 -12.88 1.14 6.62
N GLU A 98 -12.00 2.01 6.13
CA GLU A 98 -12.09 2.49 4.75
C GLU A 98 -11.73 1.39 3.73
N LEU A 99 -10.71 0.59 4.00
CA LEU A 99 -10.34 -0.58 3.18
C LEU A 99 -11.50 -1.57 3.09
N GLU A 100 -12.10 -1.92 4.22
CA GLU A 100 -13.27 -2.81 4.27
C GLU A 100 -14.45 -2.23 3.50
N GLY A 101 -14.73 -0.93 3.64
CA GLY A 101 -15.78 -0.25 2.89
C GLY A 101 -15.58 -0.31 1.37
N ARG A 102 -14.34 -0.16 0.90
CA ARG A 102 -13.99 -0.27 -0.53
C ARG A 102 -14.08 -1.70 -1.05
N LEU A 103 -13.65 -2.69 -0.25
CA LEU A 103 -13.81 -4.10 -0.58
C LEU A 103 -15.29 -4.51 -0.67
N ALA A 104 -16.14 -3.93 0.17
CA ALA A 104 -17.59 -4.14 0.13
C ALA A 104 -18.26 -3.45 -1.08
N ALA A 105 -17.81 -2.25 -1.46
CA ALA A 105 -18.36 -1.49 -2.59
C ALA A 105 -17.88 -1.98 -3.96
N GLY A 106 -16.79 -2.74 -4.02
CA GLY A 106 -16.23 -3.33 -5.24
C GLY A 106 -16.75 -4.74 -5.57
N LYS A 107 -17.71 -5.27 -4.81
CA LYS A 107 -18.48 -6.49 -5.13
C LYS A 107 -19.85 -6.12 -5.67
#